data_AF-A0AAU8J1E4-F1
#
_entry.id   AF-A0AAU8J1E4-F1
#
_cell.length_a   1.000
_cell.length_b   1.000
_cell.length_c   1.000
_cell.angle_alpha   90.00
_cell.angle_beta   90.00
_cell.angle_gamma   90.00
#
_symmetry.space_group_name_H-M   'P 1'
#
loop_
_entity.id
_entity.type
_entity.pdbx_description
1 polymer ?
#
loop_
_entity_poly.entity_id
_entity_poly.type
_entity_poly.pdbx_seq_one_letter_code
_entity_poly.pdbx_strand_id
1 'polypeptide(L)'
;MTPAITTLISACIAGVAAFIALHAARGNAARAGFDLARALYNDLTTDATAESRSNLEFYRRGNAPADQPLAEIMNHYFALLWQFEKVYAGRESLARQQRLNGTGPAVRFLDDMIGYHVSEWGSRWLQLHNLIDNQLGPHDNLDDRHTLQSFCKLADHFPQAREATQAIRAAVPGTDHND
;
A
#
# COMPACT_ATOMS: atom_id res chain seq x y z
N MET A 1 -22.11 -47.73 31.05
CA MET A 1 -21.92 -46.28 30.82
C MET A 1 -23.21 -45.77 30.20
N THR A 2 -23.85 -44.75 30.77
CA THR A 2 -25.12 -44.24 30.21
C THR A 2 -24.85 -43.43 28.95
N PRO A 3 -25.75 -43.43 27.95
CA PRO A 3 -25.57 -42.67 26.71
C PRO A 3 -25.29 -41.18 26.94
N ALA A 4 -25.81 -40.60 28.03
CA ALA A 4 -25.56 -39.23 28.45
C ALA A 4 -24.08 -38.92 28.78
N ILE A 5 -23.35 -39.88 29.38
CA ILE A 5 -21.92 -39.71 29.69
C ILE A 5 -21.10 -39.72 28.40
N THR A 6 -21.43 -40.61 27.47
CA THR A 6 -20.77 -40.67 26.15
C THR A 6 -20.99 -39.38 25.35
N THR A 7 -22.22 -38.85 25.32
CA THR A 7 -22.52 -37.59 24.63
C THR A 7 -21.78 -36.40 25.23
N LEU A 8 -21.66 -36.34 26.56
CA LEU A 8 -20.93 -35.27 27.25
C LEU A 8 -19.44 -35.30 26.89
N ILE A 9 -18.83 -36.50 26.94
CA ILE A 9 -17.41 -36.68 26.59
C ILE A 9 -17.16 -36.28 25.13
N SER A 10 -18.00 -36.73 24.19
CA SER A 10 -17.88 -36.36 22.78
C SER A 10 -18.05 -34.86 22.55
N ALA A 11 -18.99 -34.20 23.24
CA ALA A 11 -19.17 -32.75 23.16
C ALA A 11 -17.95 -31.99 23.69
N CYS A 12 -17.35 -32.43 24.81
CA CYS A 12 -16.11 -31.85 25.33
C CYS A 12 -14.95 -32.00 24.35
N ILE A 13 -14.78 -33.19 23.77
CA ILE A 13 -13.73 -33.46 22.76
C ILE A 13 -13.93 -32.56 21.54
N ALA A 14 -15.16 -32.44 21.03
CA ALA A 14 -15.47 -31.57 19.90
C ALA A 14 -15.20 -30.09 20.21
N GLY A 15 -15.53 -29.63 21.43
CA GLY A 15 -15.24 -28.26 21.88
C GLY A 15 -13.75 -27.96 21.94
N VAL A 16 -12.95 -28.87 22.52
CA VAL A 16 -11.48 -28.74 22.56
C VAL A 16 -10.89 -28.75 21.16
N ALA A 17 -11.35 -29.66 20.28
CA ALA A 17 -10.89 -29.73 18.91
C ALA A 17 -11.21 -28.45 18.12
N ALA A 18 -12.43 -27.91 18.27
CA ALA A 18 -12.83 -26.65 17.64
C ALA A 18 -11.98 -25.47 18.14
N PHE A 19 -11.67 -25.43 19.43
CA PHE A 19 -10.80 -24.41 20.01
C PHE A 19 -9.38 -24.46 19.44
N ILE A 20 -8.77 -25.65 19.36
CA ILE A 20 -7.44 -25.84 18.76
C ILE A 20 -7.46 -25.46 17.28
N ALA A 21 -8.47 -25.88 16.52
CA ALA A 21 -8.62 -25.54 15.11
C ALA A 21 -8.74 -24.03 14.90
N LEU A 22 -9.52 -23.34 15.73
CA LEU A 22 -9.66 -21.88 15.67
C LEU A 22 -8.32 -21.18 15.98
N HIS A 23 -7.58 -21.66 16.98
CA HIS A 23 -6.25 -21.11 17.29
C HIS A 23 -5.23 -21.35 16.18
N ALA A 24 -5.19 -22.55 15.60
CA ALA A 24 -4.31 -22.86 14.48
C ALA A 24 -4.67 -22.02 13.23
N ALA A 25 -5.96 -21.88 12.92
CA ALA A 25 -6.43 -21.05 11.82
C ALA A 25 -6.03 -19.58 11.99
N ARG A 26 -6.18 -19.03 13.21
CA ARG A 26 -5.72 -17.67 13.52
C ARG A 26 -4.21 -17.53 13.42
N GLY A 27 -3.43 -18.50 13.90
CA GLY A 27 -1.98 -18.49 13.78
C GLY A 27 -1.50 -18.52 12.32
N ASN A 28 -2.11 -19.37 11.50
CA ASN A 28 -1.80 -19.46 10.08
C ASN A 28 -2.16 -18.16 9.34
N ALA A 29 -3.31 -17.57 9.65
CA ALA A 29 -3.73 -16.31 9.03
C ALA A 29 -2.80 -15.14 9.44
N ALA A 30 -2.35 -15.09 10.69
CA ALA A 30 -1.36 -14.11 11.13
C ALA A 30 -0.02 -14.26 10.39
N ARG A 31 0.46 -15.50 10.20
CA ARG A 31 1.67 -15.79 9.42
C ARG A 31 1.52 -15.37 7.96
N ALA A 32 0.42 -15.75 7.32
CA ALA A 32 0.12 -15.34 5.95
C ALA A 32 0.04 -13.80 5.83
N GLY A 33 -0.47 -13.12 6.87
CA GLY A 33 -0.48 -11.67 6.93
C GLY A 33 0.92 -11.06 6.93
N PHE A 34 1.86 -11.61 7.72
CA PHE A 34 3.27 -11.19 7.71
C PHE A 34 3.96 -11.50 6.39
N ASP A 35 3.68 -12.65 5.77
CA ASP A 35 4.27 -13.02 4.49
C ASP A 35 3.80 -12.07 3.38
N LEU A 36 2.51 -11.68 3.37
CA LEU A 36 2.00 -10.64 2.49
C LEU A 36 2.65 -9.28 2.77
N ALA A 37 2.74 -8.85 4.04
CA ALA A 37 3.36 -7.58 4.40
C ALA A 37 4.84 -7.52 3.95
N ARG A 38 5.59 -8.61 4.12
CA ARG A 38 6.97 -8.72 3.66
C ARG A 38 7.06 -8.69 2.13
N ALA A 39 6.16 -9.38 1.44
CA ALA A 39 6.11 -9.36 -0.02
C ALA A 39 5.85 -7.94 -0.55
N LEU A 40 4.89 -7.21 0.03
CA LEU A 40 4.58 -5.83 -0.35
C LEU A 40 5.78 -4.89 -0.13
N TYR A 41 6.47 -5.01 1.01
CA TYR A 41 7.67 -4.24 1.26
C TYR A 41 8.79 -4.60 0.27
N ASN A 42 9.04 -5.90 0.06
CA ASN A 42 10.05 -6.38 -0.86
C ASN A 42 9.81 -5.86 -2.29
N ASP A 43 8.55 -5.89 -2.76
CA ASP A 43 8.14 -5.36 -4.06
C ASP A 43 8.50 -3.87 -4.18
N LEU A 44 8.20 -3.08 -3.14
CA LEU A 44 8.53 -1.64 -3.05
C LEU A 44 10.04 -1.35 -3.00
N THR A 45 10.85 -2.36 -2.69
CA THR A 45 12.32 -2.26 -2.61
C THR A 45 13.04 -3.09 -3.66
N THR A 46 12.34 -3.55 -4.71
CA THR A 46 12.97 -4.22 -5.85
C THR A 46 13.90 -3.28 -6.63
N ASP A 47 14.86 -3.85 -7.35
CA ASP A 47 15.76 -3.10 -8.23
C ASP A 47 14.98 -2.27 -9.26
N ALA A 48 13.90 -2.81 -9.84
CA ALA A 48 13.04 -2.08 -10.79
C ALA A 48 12.32 -0.88 -10.14
N THR A 49 11.90 -1.01 -8.88
CA THR A 49 11.30 0.11 -8.14
C THR A 49 12.37 1.13 -7.77
N ALA A 50 13.57 0.70 -7.36
CA ALA A 50 14.70 1.57 -7.09
C ALA A 50 15.13 2.35 -8.34
N GLU A 51 15.13 1.71 -9.50
CA GLU A 51 15.39 2.34 -10.80
C GLU A 51 14.33 3.41 -11.12
N SER A 52 13.04 3.10 -10.96
CA SER A 52 11.97 4.07 -11.19
C SER A 52 12.08 5.26 -10.25
N ARG A 53 12.40 5.02 -8.97
CA ARG A 53 12.68 6.07 -7.97
C ARG A 53 13.84 6.96 -8.39
N SER A 54 14.93 6.36 -8.86
CA SER A 54 16.13 7.06 -9.30
C SER A 54 15.84 7.96 -10.50
N ASN A 55 15.24 7.40 -11.56
CA ASN A 55 14.88 8.14 -12.77
C ASN A 55 13.96 9.33 -12.47
N LEU A 56 12.92 9.11 -11.67
CA LEU A 56 12.01 10.18 -11.26
C LEU A 56 12.71 11.26 -10.43
N GLU A 57 13.65 10.89 -9.56
CA GLU A 57 14.40 11.87 -8.76
C GLU A 57 15.37 12.68 -9.63
N PHE A 58 16.04 12.05 -10.61
CA PHE A 58 16.86 12.76 -11.58
C PHE A 58 16.02 13.73 -12.42
N TYR A 59 14.88 13.28 -12.93
CA TYR A 59 13.95 14.11 -13.68
C TYR A 59 13.44 15.30 -12.85
N ARG A 60 12.99 15.06 -11.62
CA ARG A 60 12.51 16.11 -10.70
C ARG A 60 13.57 17.17 -10.40
N ARG A 61 14.85 16.78 -10.36
CA ARG A 61 15.99 17.69 -10.14
C ARG A 61 16.47 18.40 -11.41
N GLY A 62 15.88 18.12 -12.58
CA GLY A 62 16.35 18.65 -13.86
C GLY A 62 17.69 18.04 -14.31
N ASN A 63 18.05 16.87 -13.76
CA ASN A 63 19.28 16.14 -14.06
C ASN A 63 19.02 14.90 -14.93
N ALA A 64 17.81 14.76 -15.48
CA ALA A 64 17.54 13.71 -16.45
C ALA A 64 18.42 13.92 -17.70
N PRO A 65 18.83 12.84 -18.39
CA PRO A 65 19.45 12.94 -19.70
C PRO A 65 18.62 13.83 -20.63
N ALA A 66 19.27 14.72 -21.38
CA ALA A 66 18.58 15.70 -22.22
C ALA A 66 17.70 15.08 -23.32
N ASP A 67 17.93 13.80 -23.63
CA ASP A 67 17.24 12.99 -24.62
C ASP A 67 16.24 12.00 -24.02
N GLN A 68 16.06 11.95 -22.69
CA GLN A 68 15.13 11.01 -22.07
C GLN A 68 13.68 11.36 -22.49
N PRO A 69 12.97 10.46 -23.20
CA PRO A 69 11.61 10.76 -23.67
C PRO A 69 10.63 10.89 -22.50
N LEU A 70 9.69 11.84 -22.60
CA LEU A 70 8.62 12.00 -21.60
C LEU A 70 7.84 10.69 -21.35
N ALA A 71 7.62 9.90 -22.40
CA ALA A 71 6.96 8.60 -22.29
C ALA A 71 7.69 7.64 -21.33
N GLU A 72 9.01 7.69 -21.27
CA GLU A 72 9.81 6.87 -20.35
C GLU A 72 9.65 7.35 -18.90
N ILE A 73 9.66 8.67 -18.69
CA ILE A 73 9.38 9.27 -17.37
C ILE A 73 7.98 8.90 -16.89
N MET A 74 6.98 8.95 -17.77
CA MET A 74 5.62 8.54 -17.46
C MET A 74 5.54 7.05 -17.09
N ASN A 75 6.29 6.17 -17.77
CA ASN A 75 6.36 4.76 -17.40
C ASN A 75 6.87 4.59 -15.97
N HIS A 76 7.94 5.28 -15.58
CA HIS A 76 8.45 5.24 -14.20
C HIS A 76 7.46 5.85 -13.20
N TYR A 77 6.80 6.95 -13.58
CA TYR A 77 5.81 7.65 -12.77
C TYR A 77 4.64 6.71 -12.40
N PHE A 78 4.01 6.11 -13.41
CA PHE A 78 2.91 5.17 -13.20
C PHE A 78 3.38 3.87 -12.53
N ALA A 79 4.56 3.35 -12.89
CA ALA A 79 5.11 2.16 -12.25
C ALA A 79 5.23 2.37 -10.73
N LEU A 80 5.80 3.49 -10.29
CA LEU A 80 5.95 3.77 -8.86
C LEU A 80 4.62 4.07 -8.17
N LEU A 81 3.69 4.77 -8.84
CA LEU A 81 2.33 4.98 -8.33
C LEU A 81 1.58 3.66 -8.11
N TRP A 82 1.63 2.74 -9.08
CA TRP A 82 1.00 1.43 -8.98
C TRP A 82 1.62 0.57 -7.87
N GLN A 83 2.92 0.71 -7.58
CA GLN A 83 3.50 0.04 -6.41
C GLN A 83 2.85 0.52 -5.11
N PHE A 84 2.66 1.84 -4.95
CA PHE A 84 1.98 2.36 -3.77
C PHE A 84 0.50 1.98 -3.72
N GLU A 85 -0.20 1.93 -4.85
CA GLU A 85 -1.58 1.43 -4.92
C GLU A 85 -1.66 -0.04 -4.48
N LYS A 86 -0.73 -0.89 -4.94
CA LYS A 86 -0.63 -2.29 -4.52
C LYS A 86 -0.40 -2.41 -3.01
N VAL A 87 0.48 -1.58 -2.45
CA VAL A 87 0.72 -1.49 -1.01
C VAL A 87 -0.53 -1.06 -0.27
N TYR A 88 -1.26 -0.05 -0.76
CA TYR A 88 -2.52 0.40 -0.19
C TYR A 88 -3.56 -0.73 -0.15
N ALA A 89 -3.80 -1.38 -1.29
CA ALA A 89 -4.76 -2.48 -1.38
C ALA A 89 -4.38 -3.66 -0.47
N GLY A 90 -3.09 -4.01 -0.41
CA GLY A 90 -2.59 -5.06 0.47
C GLY A 90 -2.75 -4.72 1.95
N ARG A 91 -2.44 -3.48 2.34
CA ARG A 91 -2.63 -2.97 3.70
C ARG A 91 -4.10 -2.99 4.11
N GLU A 92 -5.00 -2.52 3.25
CA GLU A 92 -6.45 -2.54 3.49
C GLU A 92 -6.98 -3.96 3.69
N SER A 93 -6.51 -4.91 2.87
CA SER A 93 -6.84 -6.33 3.01
C SER A 93 -6.42 -6.88 4.39
N LEU A 94 -5.21 -6.54 4.84
CA LEU A 94 -4.71 -6.93 6.17
C LEU A 94 -5.53 -6.27 7.29
N ALA A 95 -5.82 -4.97 7.18
CA ALA A 95 -6.55 -4.21 8.20
C ALA A 95 -7.97 -4.75 8.41
N ARG A 96 -8.71 -5.03 7.33
CA ARG A 96 -10.08 -5.59 7.40
C ARG A 96 -10.15 -6.96 8.09
N GLN A 97 -9.04 -7.68 8.13
CA GLN A 97 -8.94 -9.02 8.73
C GLN A 97 -8.41 -9.01 10.17
N GLN A 98 -8.02 -7.84 10.71
CA GLN A 98 -7.30 -7.75 12.00
C GLN A 98 -8.03 -8.40 13.17
N ARG A 99 -9.34 -8.20 13.29
CA ARG A 99 -10.12 -8.73 14.43
C ARG A 99 -10.26 -10.25 14.37
N LEU A 100 -10.57 -10.78 13.19
CA LEU A 100 -10.91 -12.19 12.98
C LEU A 100 -9.66 -13.07 12.81
N ASN A 101 -8.64 -12.55 12.14
CA ASN A 101 -7.45 -13.31 11.73
C ASN A 101 -6.17 -12.88 12.46
N GLY A 102 -6.23 -11.85 13.30
CA GLY A 102 -5.07 -11.42 14.09
C GLY A 102 -3.96 -10.78 13.27
N THR A 103 -4.26 -10.21 12.10
CA THR A 103 -3.30 -9.58 11.17
C THR A 103 -2.78 -8.21 11.62
N GLY A 104 -3.25 -7.68 12.76
CA GLY A 104 -2.84 -6.36 13.27
C GLY A 104 -1.33 -6.15 13.43
N PRO A 105 -0.56 -7.13 13.95
CA PRO A 105 0.90 -7.03 13.97
C PRO A 105 1.54 -6.93 12.58
N ALA A 106 0.97 -7.57 11.56
CA ALA A 106 1.46 -7.49 10.19
C ALA A 106 1.19 -6.12 9.56
N VAL A 107 0.03 -5.50 9.85
CA VAL A 107 -0.26 -4.11 9.45
C VAL A 107 0.76 -3.15 10.06
N ARG A 108 1.03 -3.24 11.36
CA ARG A 108 2.05 -2.40 12.03
C ARG A 108 3.44 -2.59 11.44
N PHE A 109 3.83 -3.84 11.23
CA PHE A 109 5.10 -4.15 10.56
C PHE A 109 5.17 -3.50 9.18
N LEU A 110 4.13 -3.61 8.36
CA LEU A 110 4.11 -2.97 7.05
C LEU A 110 4.24 -1.45 7.17
N ASP A 111 3.45 -0.83 8.04
CA ASP A 111 3.46 0.62 8.28
C ASP A 111 4.84 1.13 8.70
N ASP A 112 5.49 0.46 9.64
CA ASP A 112 6.84 0.79 10.10
C ASP A 112 7.85 0.73 8.94
N MET A 113 7.73 -0.25 8.06
CA MET A 113 8.66 -0.45 6.94
C MET A 113 8.44 0.53 5.78
N ILE A 114 7.21 0.95 5.51
CA ILE A 114 6.89 1.82 4.36
C ILE A 114 6.80 3.31 4.70
N GLY A 115 6.71 3.67 5.99
CA GLY A 115 6.42 5.05 6.41
C GLY A 115 7.39 6.10 5.87
N TYR A 116 8.69 5.78 5.81
CA TYR A 116 9.69 6.64 5.18
C TYR A 116 9.38 6.86 3.69
N HIS A 117 9.13 5.77 2.96
CA HIS A 117 8.87 5.82 1.52
C HIS A 117 7.61 6.62 1.17
N VAL A 118 6.53 6.42 1.92
CA VAL A 118 5.28 7.15 1.70
C VAL A 118 5.48 8.64 2.00
N SER A 119 6.19 8.99 3.07
CA SER A 119 6.47 10.39 3.43
C SER A 119 7.39 11.08 2.41
N GLU A 120 8.45 10.38 2.00
CA GLU A 120 9.40 10.85 1.01
C GLU A 120 8.70 11.21 -0.30
N TRP A 121 7.92 10.28 -0.85
CA TRP A 121 7.25 10.48 -2.13
C TRP A 121 6.04 11.41 -2.05
N GLY A 122 5.38 11.48 -0.89
CA GLY A 122 4.32 12.46 -0.66
C GLY A 122 4.80 13.89 -0.81
N SER A 123 6.05 14.18 -0.42
CA SER A 123 6.64 15.51 -0.59
C SER A 123 7.05 15.84 -2.04
N ARG A 124 7.15 14.83 -2.92
CA ARG A 124 7.71 14.96 -4.29
C ARG A 124 6.66 14.87 -5.39
N TRP A 125 5.55 14.20 -5.14
CA TRP A 125 4.51 13.89 -6.12
C TRP A 125 3.94 15.11 -6.82
N LEU A 126 3.57 16.16 -6.09
CA LEU A 126 2.99 17.35 -6.70
C LEU A 126 3.95 18.03 -7.70
N GLN A 127 5.23 18.09 -7.34
CA GLN A 127 6.24 18.65 -8.24
C GLN A 127 6.38 17.80 -9.51
N LEU A 128 6.43 16.47 -9.37
CA LEU A 128 6.53 15.55 -10.51
C LEU A 128 5.30 15.63 -11.42
N HIS A 129 4.10 15.60 -10.84
CA HIS A 129 2.84 15.77 -11.56
C HIS A 129 2.86 17.04 -12.40
N ASN A 130 3.17 18.19 -11.78
CA ASN A 130 3.23 19.47 -12.49
C ASN A 130 4.31 19.49 -13.59
N LEU A 131 5.48 18.87 -13.38
CA LEU A 131 6.52 18.80 -14.41
C LEU A 131 6.07 18.01 -15.64
N ILE A 132 5.41 16.86 -15.42
CA ILE A 132 4.89 16.01 -16.49
C ILE A 132 3.74 16.70 -17.21
N ASP A 133 2.76 17.23 -16.46
CA ASP A 133 1.58 17.91 -17.01
C ASP A 133 1.95 19.11 -17.88
N ASN A 134 2.91 19.93 -17.43
CA ASN A 134 3.43 21.05 -18.23
C ASN A 134 4.10 20.62 -19.54
N GLN A 135 4.65 19.40 -19.62
CA GLN A 135 5.32 18.89 -20.82
C GLN A 135 4.36 18.17 -21.79
N LEU A 136 3.26 17.60 -21.30
CA LEU A 136 2.20 17.02 -22.13
C LEU A 136 1.47 18.10 -22.95
N GLY A 137 1.41 19.32 -22.43
CA GLY A 137 0.79 20.46 -23.11
C GLY A 137 -0.74 20.46 -22.97
N PRO A 138 -1.43 21.46 -23.51
CA PRO A 138 -2.82 21.78 -23.17
C PRO A 138 -3.88 20.78 -23.67
N HIS A 139 -3.49 19.76 -24.45
CA HIS A 139 -4.40 18.81 -25.07
C HIS A 139 -4.29 17.39 -24.50
N ASP A 140 -3.24 17.11 -23.74
CA ASP A 140 -3.01 15.82 -23.10
C ASP A 140 -2.98 16.03 -21.59
N ASN A 141 -3.96 15.47 -20.88
CA ASN A 141 -4.02 15.53 -19.43
C ASN A 141 -3.40 14.26 -18.84
N LEU A 142 -2.63 14.40 -17.77
CA LEU A 142 -2.09 13.26 -17.03
C LEU A 142 -3.24 12.52 -16.32
N ASP A 143 -3.58 11.32 -16.78
CA ASP A 143 -4.64 10.48 -16.20
C ASP A 143 -4.14 9.64 -15.01
N ASP A 144 -3.72 10.31 -13.94
CA ASP A 144 -3.16 9.71 -12.73
C ASP A 144 -4.07 9.87 -11.49
N ARG A 145 -5.29 10.39 -11.68
CA ARG A 145 -6.16 10.78 -10.58
C ARG A 145 -6.46 9.64 -9.62
N HIS A 146 -6.82 8.46 -10.16
CA HIS A 146 -7.18 7.31 -9.34
C HIS A 146 -6.00 6.80 -8.51
N THR A 147 -4.84 6.66 -9.15
CA THR A 147 -3.60 6.18 -8.53
C THR A 147 -3.08 7.18 -7.49
N LEU A 148 -3.13 8.48 -7.78
CA LEU A 148 -2.80 9.53 -6.81
C LEU A 148 -3.75 9.54 -5.62
N GLN A 149 -5.04 9.32 -5.83
CA GLN A 149 -6.01 9.22 -4.74
C GLN A 149 -5.70 8.02 -3.84
N SER A 150 -5.41 6.85 -4.41
CA SER A 150 -4.98 5.67 -3.65
C SER A 150 -3.70 5.93 -2.84
N PHE A 151 -2.73 6.65 -3.44
CA PHE A 151 -1.54 7.09 -2.71
C PHE A 151 -1.88 8.03 -1.55
N CYS A 152 -2.77 9.00 -1.74
CA CYS A 152 -3.20 9.92 -0.68
C CYS A 152 -3.92 9.18 0.46
N LYS A 153 -4.77 8.19 0.13
CA LYS A 153 -5.43 7.33 1.13
C LYS A 153 -4.42 6.51 1.92
N LEU A 154 -3.36 6.00 1.27
CA LEU A 154 -2.24 5.36 1.98
C LEU A 154 -1.52 6.34 2.91
N ALA A 155 -1.25 7.57 2.43
CA ALA A 155 -0.57 8.61 3.18
C ALA A 155 -1.32 9.05 4.45
N ASP A 156 -2.65 8.92 4.50
CA ASP A 156 -3.44 9.26 5.70
C ASP A 156 -3.10 8.43 6.93
N HIS A 157 -2.45 7.28 6.75
CA HIS A 157 -1.94 6.45 7.84
C HIS A 157 -0.61 6.93 8.41
N PHE A 158 0.03 7.93 7.80
CA PHE A 158 1.35 8.44 8.18
C PHE A 158 1.29 9.96 8.38
N PRO A 159 1.44 10.50 9.61
CA PRO A 159 1.26 11.93 9.88
C PRO A 159 2.07 12.86 8.97
N GLN A 160 3.36 12.55 8.77
CA GLN A 160 4.25 13.35 7.91
C GLN A 160 3.82 13.33 6.43
N ALA A 161 3.42 12.17 5.92
CA ALA A 161 2.94 12.04 4.55
C ALA A 161 1.57 12.69 4.35
N ARG A 162 0.68 12.59 5.34
CA ARG A 162 -0.65 13.20 5.31
C ARG A 162 -0.56 14.71 5.11
N GLU A 163 0.34 15.38 5.81
CA GLU A 163 0.60 16.81 5.65
C GLU A 163 1.11 17.11 4.23
N ALA A 164 2.11 16.36 3.76
CA ALA A 164 2.69 16.56 2.43
C ALA A 164 1.68 16.36 1.29
N THR A 165 0.72 15.44 1.46
CA THR A 165 -0.30 15.12 0.44
C THR A 165 -1.50 16.06 0.41
N GLN A 166 -1.65 16.99 1.37
CA GLN A 166 -2.73 18.00 1.33
C GLN A 166 -2.67 18.86 0.07
N ALA A 167 -1.46 19.26 -0.34
CA ALA A 167 -1.26 20.05 -1.54
C ALA A 167 -1.62 19.28 -2.83
N ILE A 168 -1.38 17.97 -2.86
CA ILE A 168 -1.79 17.10 -3.99
C ILE A 168 -3.31 17.10 -4.12
N ARG A 169 -4.03 16.91 -3.00
CA ARG A 169 -5.50 16.90 -3.01
C ARG A 169 -6.11 18.21 -3.48
N ALA A 170 -5.53 19.34 -3.04
CA ALA A 170 -5.97 20.65 -3.47
C ALA A 170 -5.70 20.92 -4.96
N ALA A 171 -4.61 20.35 -5.51
CA ALA A 171 -4.19 20.56 -6.88
C ALA A 171 -4.87 19.63 -7.90
N VAL A 172 -5.34 18.45 -7.48
CA VAL A 172 -5.96 17.44 -8.35
C VAL A 172 -7.43 17.25 -7.95
N PRO A 173 -8.38 17.99 -8.56
CA PRO A 173 -9.79 17.95 -8.16
C PRO A 173 -10.39 16.55 -8.27
N GLY A 174 -11.03 16.08 -7.19
CA GLY A 174 -11.69 14.78 -7.10
C GLY A 174 -11.09 13.79 -6.09
N THR A 175 -10.02 14.16 -5.39
CA THR A 175 -9.43 13.33 -4.31
C THR A 175 -10.26 13.29 -3.01
N ASP A 176 -11.30 14.12 -2.89
CA ASP A 176 -12.03 14.36 -1.64
C ASP A 176 -13.28 13.47 -1.41
N HIS A 177 -13.50 12.43 -2.23
CA HIS A 177 -14.59 11.48 -1.95
C HIS A 177 -14.14 10.36 -1.00
N ASN A 178 -14.59 10.50 0.26
CA ASN A 178 -14.68 9.42 1.23
C ASN A 178 -15.88 8.54 0.87
N ASP A 179 -15.60 7.29 0.46
CA ASP A 179 -16.50 6.16 0.65
C ASP A 179 -16.05 5.37 1.89
#